data_AF-A0A3Q1GCM0-F1
#
_entry.id   AF-A0A3Q1GCM0-F1
#
_cell.length_a   1.000
_cell.length_b   1.000
_cell.length_c   1.000
_cell.angle_alpha   90.00
_cell.angle_beta   90.00
_cell.angle_gamma   90.00
#
_symmetry.space_group_name_H-M   'P 1'
#
loop_
_entity.id
_entity.type
_entity.pdbx_description
1 polymer ?
#
loop_
_entity_poly.entity_id
_entity_poly.type
_entity_poly.pdbx_seq_one_letter_code
_entity_poly.pdbx_strand_id
1 'polypeptide(L)'
;MRIDQRHRSASSIFYRSIDRSGLEMVIRVYVASSSGSVAVKKQQQAVVGFLEANRIMFQEVDITMQEDQRLWMYRNIPRDKQPETGNPLPPQIFNQDQYCGDYEDFFQSKENNTVFAFLGLTQPPVKDSES
;
A
#
# COMPACT_ATOMS: atom_id res chain seq x y z
N MET A 1 -30.00 30.63 23.88
CA MET A 1 -30.15 29.39 23.10
C MET A 1 -28.89 28.56 23.29
N ARG A 2 -28.98 27.44 24.02
CA ARG A 2 -27.92 26.42 24.08
C ARG A 2 -28.12 25.50 22.88
N ILE A 3 -27.11 25.33 22.05
CA ILE A 3 -27.07 24.22 21.10
C ILE A 3 -25.93 23.32 21.57
N ASP A 4 -26.32 22.31 22.34
CA ASP A 4 -25.58 21.08 22.54
C ASP A 4 -25.74 20.26 21.25
N GLN A 5 -24.63 19.94 20.57
CA GLN A 5 -24.57 18.76 19.71
C GLN A 5 -23.29 17.99 20.02
N ARG A 6 -23.41 17.14 21.04
CA ARG A 6 -22.58 15.95 21.21
C ARG A 6 -22.86 14.98 20.07
N HIS A 7 -21.85 14.67 19.27
CA HIS A 7 -21.43 13.32 18.83
C HIS A 7 -20.48 13.47 17.64
N ARG A 8 -19.21 13.83 17.90
CA ARG A 8 -18.15 13.42 16.98
C ARG A 8 -17.86 11.97 17.32
N SER A 9 -18.33 11.07 16.46
CA SER A 9 -18.05 9.63 16.55
C SER A 9 -16.55 9.40 16.72
N ALA A 10 -16.19 8.65 17.77
CA ALA A 10 -14.82 8.24 18.08
C ALA A 10 -14.16 7.42 16.94
N SER A 11 -14.91 7.07 15.90
CA SER A 11 -14.41 6.35 14.72
C SER A 11 -13.60 7.24 13.75
N SER A 12 -13.75 8.56 13.78
CA SER A 12 -13.14 9.45 12.77
C SER A 12 -11.69 9.89 13.09
N ILE A 13 -11.22 9.68 14.31
CA ILE A 13 -9.95 10.24 14.80
C ILE A 13 -8.79 9.23 14.66
N PHE A 14 -9.07 7.97 14.30
CA PHE A 14 -8.08 6.89 14.45
C PHE A 14 -7.31 6.47 13.18
N TYR A 15 -7.63 6.96 11.98
CA TYR A 15 -6.95 6.50 10.73
C TYR A 15 -6.77 7.62 9.69
N ARG A 16 -6.03 8.67 10.04
CA ARG A 16 -5.41 9.51 9.02
C ARG A 16 -3.91 9.45 9.22
N SER A 17 -3.24 8.57 8.49
CA SER A 17 -1.79 8.57 8.36
C SER A 17 -1.39 9.80 7.53
N ILE A 18 -1.41 10.95 8.20
CA ILE A 18 -1.00 12.24 7.66
C ILE A 18 0.51 12.31 7.88
N ASP A 19 1.28 12.40 6.81
CA ASP A 19 2.71 12.72 6.91
C ASP A 19 2.88 14.14 7.51
N ARG A 20 4.09 14.49 7.99
CA ARG A 20 4.42 15.82 8.53
C ARG A 20 4.02 17.00 7.62
N SER A 21 3.81 16.75 6.33
CA SER A 21 3.34 17.70 5.32
C SER A 21 1.81 17.95 5.29
N GLY A 22 0.98 17.20 6.02
CA GLY A 22 -0.48 17.40 6.03
C GLY A 22 -1.24 16.67 4.91
N LEU A 23 -0.55 15.95 4.02
CA LEU A 23 -1.13 15.20 2.91
C LEU A 23 -1.48 13.77 3.35
N GLU A 24 -2.61 13.24 2.88
CA GLU A 24 -2.99 11.84 3.14
C GLU A 24 -1.97 10.89 2.47
N MET A 25 -1.27 10.08 3.26
CA MET A 25 -0.47 8.98 2.72
C MET A 25 -1.42 7.89 2.24
N VAL A 26 -1.37 7.59 0.94
CA VAL A 26 -2.20 6.55 0.32
C VAL A 26 -1.29 5.54 -0.33
N ILE A 27 -1.21 4.34 0.26
CA ILE A 27 -0.53 3.21 -0.36
C ILE A 27 -1.33 2.80 -1.59
N ARG A 28 -0.70 2.72 -2.76
CA ARG A 28 -1.29 2.22 -4.00
C ARG A 28 -0.68 0.87 -4.31
N VAL A 29 -1.52 -0.14 -4.45
CA VAL A 29 -1.11 -1.49 -4.87
C VAL A 29 -1.64 -1.71 -6.28
N TYR A 30 -0.75 -1.70 -7.26
CA TYR A 30 -1.11 -2.01 -8.64
C TYR A 30 -1.23 -3.52 -8.81
N VAL A 31 -2.38 -3.98 -9.30
CA VAL A 31 -2.74 -5.39 -9.44
C VAL A 31 -3.26 -5.69 -10.85
N ALA A 32 -3.18 -6.93 -11.30
CA ALA A 32 -3.91 -7.40 -12.49
C ALA A 32 -4.91 -8.48 -12.08
N SER A 33 -6.18 -8.10 -11.91
CA SER A 33 -7.24 -9.01 -11.50
C SER A 33 -7.44 -10.19 -12.46
N SER A 34 -7.29 -9.97 -13.77
CA SER A 34 -7.45 -11.01 -14.80
C SER A 34 -6.15 -11.75 -15.16
N SER A 35 -5.09 -11.61 -14.37
CA SER A 35 -3.81 -12.27 -14.65
C SER A 35 -4.00 -13.77 -14.94
N GLY A 36 -3.31 -14.30 -15.96
CA GLY A 36 -3.31 -15.74 -16.25
C GLY A 36 -2.43 -16.54 -15.27
N SER A 37 -1.56 -15.87 -14.52
CA SER A 37 -0.59 -16.51 -13.62
C SER A 37 -1.17 -16.67 -12.21
N VAL A 38 -1.26 -17.92 -11.75
CA VAL A 38 -1.67 -18.25 -10.37
C VAL A 38 -0.69 -17.69 -9.35
N ALA A 39 0.62 -17.69 -9.68
CA ALA A 39 1.64 -17.14 -8.79
C ALA A 39 1.43 -15.64 -8.57
N VAL A 40 1.22 -14.87 -9.65
CA VAL A 40 0.92 -13.43 -9.58
C VAL A 40 -0.33 -13.16 -8.75
N LYS A 41 -1.41 -13.93 -8.94
CA LYS A 41 -2.63 -13.77 -8.12
C LYS A 41 -2.37 -13.97 -6.63
N LYS A 42 -1.60 -15.01 -6.27
CA LYS A 42 -1.25 -15.29 -4.87
C LYS A 42 -0.39 -14.19 -4.26
N GLN A 43 0.56 -13.65 -5.02
CA GLN A 43 1.41 -12.55 -4.58
C GLN A 43 0.59 -11.27 -4.32
N GLN A 44 -0.31 -10.90 -5.24
CA GLN A 44 -1.23 -9.78 -5.06
C GLN A 44 -2.10 -9.96 -3.81
N GLN A 45 -2.73 -11.13 -3.66
CA GLN A 45 -3.55 -11.46 -2.49
C GLN A 45 -2.76 -11.40 -1.17
N ALA A 46 -1.50 -11.81 -1.17
CA ALA A 46 -0.65 -11.77 0.01
C ALA A 46 -0.33 -10.33 0.44
N VAL A 47 -0.05 -9.43 -0.51
CA VAL A 47 0.16 -8.00 -0.23
C VAL A 47 -1.12 -7.36 0.28
N VAL A 48 -2.22 -7.50 -0.47
CA VAL A 48 -3.53 -6.92 -0.14
C VAL A 48 -4.02 -7.41 1.21
N GLY A 49 -4.03 -8.73 1.43
CA GLY A 49 -4.48 -9.33 2.68
C GLY A 49 -3.62 -8.91 3.88
N PHE A 50 -2.31 -8.67 3.69
CA PHE A 50 -1.48 -8.11 4.76
C PHE A 50 -1.89 -6.67 5.11
N LEU A 51 -2.09 -5.81 4.11
CA LEU A 51 -2.48 -4.41 4.35
C LEU A 51 -3.84 -4.35 5.05
N GLU A 52 -4.81 -5.17 4.63
CA GLU A 52 -6.12 -5.30 5.27
C GLU A 52 -6.00 -5.78 6.73
N ALA A 53 -5.25 -6.86 6.96
CA ALA A 53 -5.08 -7.44 8.31
C ALA A 53 -4.41 -6.46 9.29
N ASN A 54 -3.51 -5.61 8.79
CA ASN A 54 -2.83 -4.59 9.58
C ASN A 54 -3.55 -3.23 9.58
N ARG A 55 -4.74 -3.14 8.96
CA ARG A 55 -5.55 -1.91 8.85
C ARG A 55 -4.77 -0.73 8.25
N ILE A 56 -3.85 -1.03 7.33
CA ILE A 56 -3.16 -0.02 6.55
C ILE A 56 -4.12 0.45 5.46
N MET A 57 -4.35 1.75 5.35
CA MET A 57 -5.20 2.30 4.30
C MET A 57 -4.46 2.24 2.96
N PHE A 58 -5.10 1.67 1.95
CA PHE A 58 -4.53 1.56 0.61
C PHE A 58 -5.62 1.65 -0.47
N GLN A 59 -5.19 1.88 -1.70
CA GLN A 59 -5.99 1.79 -2.91
C GLN A 59 -5.45 0.64 -3.76
N GLU A 60 -6.31 -0.29 -4.12
CA GLU A 60 -6.02 -1.28 -5.16
C GLU A 60 -6.26 -0.64 -6.54
N VAL A 61 -5.25 -0.66 -7.41
CA VAL A 61 -5.33 -0.10 -8.76
C VAL A 61 -5.23 -1.24 -9.77
N ASP A 62 -6.37 -1.70 -10.29
CA ASP A 62 -6.41 -2.77 -11.28
C ASP A 62 -6.00 -2.27 -12.68
N ILE A 63 -4.85 -2.73 -13.17
CA ILE A 63 -4.26 -2.33 -14.46
C ILE A 63 -4.72 -3.19 -15.64
N THR A 64 -5.56 -4.21 -15.41
CA THR A 64 -5.97 -5.17 -16.42
C THR A 64 -6.53 -4.53 -17.69
N MET A 65 -7.45 -3.56 -17.54
CA MET A 65 -8.08 -2.82 -18.65
C MET A 65 -7.83 -1.30 -18.54
N GLN A 66 -6.91 -0.87 -17.67
CA GLN A 66 -6.58 0.54 -17.47
C GLN A 66 -5.18 0.83 -18.00
N GLU A 67 -5.10 1.06 -19.31
CA GLU A 67 -3.80 1.26 -19.99
C GLU A 67 -3.01 2.43 -19.40
N ASP A 68 -3.67 3.56 -19.12
CA ASP A 68 -3.00 4.73 -18.54
C ASP A 68 -2.36 4.41 -17.18
N GLN A 69 -3.07 3.66 -16.32
CA GLN A 69 -2.55 3.23 -15.02
C GLN A 69 -1.40 2.23 -15.17
N ARG A 70 -1.51 1.29 -16.13
CA ARG A 70 -0.44 0.34 -16.45
C ARG A 70 0.83 1.05 -16.92
N LEU A 71 0.70 1.98 -17.85
CA LEU A 71 1.83 2.74 -18.38
C LEU A 71 2.42 3.69 -17.34
N TRP A 72 1.58 4.29 -16.50
CA TRP A 72 2.04 5.08 -15.37
C TRP A 72 2.87 4.21 -14.41
N MET A 73 2.38 3.03 -14.05
CA MET A 73 3.11 2.09 -13.19
C MET A 73 4.49 1.75 -13.79
N TYR A 74 4.54 1.38 -15.08
CA TYR A 74 5.81 1.05 -15.75
C TYR A 74 6.81 2.22 -15.75
N ARG A 75 6.35 3.45 -15.98
CA ARG A 75 7.22 4.63 -16.06
C ARG A 75 7.78 5.08 -14.72
N ASN A 76 7.05 4.80 -13.63
CA ASN A 76 7.42 5.24 -12.28
C ASN A 76 8.19 4.18 -11.48
N ILE A 77 8.45 2.99 -12.06
CA ILE A 77 9.38 2.02 -11.49
C ILE A 77 10.83 2.46 -11.82
N PRO A 78 11.71 2.62 -10.82
CA PRO A 78 13.13 2.96 -11.01
C PRO A 78 13.83 2.00 -11.98
N ARG A 79 14.77 2.51 -12.77
CA ARG A 79 15.43 1.72 -13.84
C ARG A 79 16.14 0.48 -13.32
N ASP A 80 16.74 0.56 -12.15
CA ASP A 80 17.44 -0.52 -11.46
C ASP A 80 16.50 -1.59 -10.88
N LYS A 81 15.19 -1.27 -10.80
CA LYS A 81 14.12 -2.17 -10.38
C LYS A 81 13.27 -2.71 -11.54
N GLN A 82 13.56 -2.29 -12.78
CA GLN A 82 12.91 -2.86 -13.95
C GLN A 82 13.42 -4.29 -14.19
N PRO A 83 12.57 -5.21 -14.68
CA PRO A 83 13.01 -6.54 -15.04
C PRO A 83 14.00 -6.48 -16.23
N GLU A 84 14.97 -7.38 -16.25
CA GLU A 84 15.94 -7.50 -17.38
C GLU A 84 15.24 -7.80 -18.71
N THR A 85 14.12 -8.52 -18.65
CA THR A 85 13.31 -8.88 -19.83
C THR A 85 11.82 -8.75 -19.54
N GLY A 86 11.07 -8.22 -20.51
CA GLY A 86 9.61 -8.09 -20.41
C GLY A 86 9.17 -6.85 -19.65
N ASN A 87 7.90 -6.85 -19.24
CA ASN A 87 7.31 -5.75 -18.46
C ASN A 87 7.23 -6.13 -16.98
N PRO A 88 7.27 -5.14 -16.06
CA PRO A 88 7.02 -5.37 -14.65
C PRO A 88 5.70 -6.11 -14.43
N LEU A 89 5.72 -7.11 -13.55
CA LEU A 89 4.54 -7.87 -13.16
C LEU A 89 3.98 -7.33 -11.84
N PRO A 90 2.65 -7.27 -11.68
CA PRO A 90 2.06 -6.96 -10.38
C PRO A 90 2.26 -8.10 -9.37
N PRO A 91 2.18 -7.82 -8.05
CA PRO A 91 1.88 -6.52 -7.46
C PRO A 91 3.06 -5.53 -7.52
N GLN A 92 2.75 -4.24 -7.68
CA GLN A 92 3.73 -3.15 -7.57
C GLN A 92 3.20 -2.12 -6.58
N ILE A 93 4.02 -1.76 -5.58
CA ILE A 93 3.58 -1.00 -4.42
C ILE A 93 4.20 0.39 -4.46
N PHE A 94 3.36 1.39 -4.28
CA PHE A 94 3.74 2.80 -4.21
C PHE A 94 3.15 3.43 -2.96
N ASN A 95 3.87 4.39 -2.38
CA ASN A 95 3.29 5.35 -1.46
C ASN A 95 3.07 6.64 -2.24
N GLN A 96 1.80 6.95 -2.55
CA GLN A 96 1.42 7.98 -3.53
C GLN A 96 2.11 7.74 -4.88
N ASP A 97 3.11 8.55 -5.20
CA ASP A 97 3.89 8.51 -6.45
C ASP A 97 5.31 7.95 -6.24
N GLN A 98 5.69 7.64 -4.99
CA GLN A 98 6.99 7.09 -4.64
C GLN A 98 6.95 5.56 -4.71
N TYR A 99 7.87 4.96 -5.45
CA TYR A 99 7.97 3.51 -5.56
C TYR A 99 8.51 2.90 -4.26
N CYS A 100 7.75 1.97 -3.68
CA CYS A 100 8.20 1.21 -2.51
C CYS A 100 8.95 -0.05 -2.93
N GLY A 101 8.37 -0.83 -3.85
CA GLY A 101 8.94 -2.09 -4.32
C GLY A 101 7.90 -3.03 -4.92
N ASP A 102 8.37 -4.20 -5.34
CA ASP A 102 7.54 -5.29 -5.83
C ASP A 102 7.14 -6.28 -4.71
N TYR A 103 6.67 -7.47 -5.09
CA TYR A 103 6.35 -8.53 -4.12
C TYR A 103 7.56 -9.01 -3.32
N GLU A 104 8.73 -9.14 -3.95
CA GLU A 104 9.92 -9.69 -3.32
C GLU A 104 10.47 -8.72 -2.28
N ASP A 105 10.54 -7.43 -2.64
CA ASP A 105 10.89 -6.36 -1.69
C ASP A 105 9.93 -6.34 -0.49
N PHE A 106 8.62 -6.45 -0.75
CA PHE A 106 7.61 -6.55 0.30
C PHE A 106 7.82 -7.78 1.18
N PHE A 107 8.05 -8.95 0.59
CA PHE A 107 8.27 -10.19 1.31
C PHE A 107 9.49 -10.09 2.22
N GLN A 108 10.62 -9.59 1.72
CA GLN A 108 11.82 -9.36 2.51
C GLN A 108 11.57 -8.37 3.66
N SER A 109 10.82 -7.29 3.41
CA SER A 109 10.45 -6.34 4.47
C SER A 109 9.58 -6.99 5.55
N LYS A 110 8.71 -7.93 5.17
CA LYS A 110 7.87 -8.69 6.09
C LYS A 110 8.69 -9.64 6.96
N GLU A 111 9.60 -10.41 6.37
CA GLU A 111 10.53 -11.28 7.11
C GLU A 111 11.39 -10.48 8.10
N ASN A 112 11.77 -9.26 7.72
CA ASN A 112 12.56 -8.36 8.56
C ASN A 112 11.73 -7.50 9.52
N ASN A 113 10.40 -7.64 9.56
CA ASN A 113 9.48 -6.80 10.35
C ASN A 113 9.62 -5.28 10.09
N THR A 114 9.98 -4.90 8.86
CA THR A 114 10.22 -3.52 8.41
C THR A 114 9.18 -3.01 7.41
N VAL A 115 8.03 -3.70 7.26
CA VAL A 115 7.00 -3.35 6.26
C VAL A 115 6.54 -1.90 6.35
N PHE A 116 6.35 -1.35 7.56
CA PHE A 116 5.96 0.07 7.72
C PHE A 116 7.02 1.01 7.13
N ALA A 117 8.30 0.75 7.37
CA ALA A 117 9.38 1.54 6.79
C ALA A 117 9.47 1.36 5.27
N PHE A 118 9.29 0.13 4.76
CA PHE A 118 9.20 -0.17 3.33
C PHE A 118 8.07 0.63 2.65
N LEU A 119 6.92 0.75 3.30
CA LEU A 119 5.79 1.55 2.83
C LEU A 119 5.98 3.06 3.04
N GLY A 120 7.07 3.51 3.65
CA GLY A 120 7.28 4.92 4.02
C GLY A 120 6.31 5.41 5.10
N LEU A 121 5.79 4.51 5.92
CA LEU A 121 4.86 4.80 7.02
C LEU A 121 5.60 4.86 8.35
N THR A 122 5.11 5.70 9.26
CA THR A 122 5.54 5.65 10.65
C THR A 122 4.92 4.42 11.32
N GLN A 123 5.74 3.62 12.01
CA GLN A 123 5.21 2.52 12.81
C GLN A 123 4.25 3.07 13.87
N PRO A 124 3.04 2.51 14.03
CA PRO A 124 2.15 2.93 15.10
C PRO A 124 2.85 2.66 16.44
N PRO A 125 2.68 3.56 17.43
CA PRO A 125 3.25 3.34 18.75
C PRO A 125 2.76 1.99 19.28
N VAL A 126 3.68 1.14 19.71
CA VAL A 126 3.35 -0.05 20.49
C VAL A 126 2.57 0.44 21.71
N LYS A 127 1.28 0.11 21.76
CA LYS A 127 0.56 0.22 23.02
C LYS A 127 1.15 -0.88 23.89
N ASP A 128 1.95 -0.50 24.87
CA ASP A 128 2.26 -1.39 25.98
C ASP A 128 0.91 -1.85 26.52
N SER A 129 0.58 -3.11 26.24
CA SER A 129 -0.51 -3.80 26.93
C SER A 129 -0.05 -3.87 28.38
N GLU A 130 -0.49 -2.90 29.18
CA GLU A 130 -0.38 -2.95 30.63
C GLU A 130 -0.87 -4.34 31.08
N SER A 131 -0.03 -4.97 31.90
CA SER A 131 -0.07 -6.38 32.29
C SER A 131 -1.37 -6.83 32.96
#